data_AF-A0A2V2RRZ8-F1
#
_entry.id   AF-A0A2V2RRZ8-F1
#
_cell.length_a   1.000
_cell.length_b   1.000
_cell.length_c   1.000
_cell.angle_alpha   90.00
_cell.angle_beta   90.00
_cell.angle_gamma   90.00
#
_symmetry.space_group_name_H-M   'P 1'
#
loop_
_entity.id
_entity.type
_entity.pdbx_description
1 polymer ?
#
loop_
_entity_poly.entity_id
_entity_poly.type
_entity_poly.pdbx_seq_one_letter_code
_entity_poly.pdbx_strand_id
1 'polypeptide(L)'
;MTTAFGSGLIGILETVGQIKRARAMASRFARRFGASTALFTLVATFGGSSGQAAGLTIIPTFDASITTDPQAAIIEATISAAIAAYQTNFSDQITVSINFVETSSGLGQSSSYLQSFTYAAYRAALASHAATPDDTTALAHLPNTAANPVNGNANINLNLPLARALGFSGANPPAGQSDGTIALNTSMMNLSSSSTNFSKCSLYAVACHEINEVLGFSSALDGIANGNPATTGPISPEDLFRYGTNSARSFTSDVNAAAYFSLDGINLLARFNQHQGGDFHDWYSFYGGVTPEVQDAYLSAGVFPVLGVELRALDAIGYTRVLPPPPPSLSIARAGGRVVISWPTNFPGFTLLTKTSLTSAGSWATSSPAPVILNGFYTVTNSATNASRFYKLIK
;
A
#
# COMPACT_ATOMS: atom_id res chain seq x y z
N MET A 1 -24.68 69.12 23.83
CA MET A 1 -24.52 69.37 22.39
C MET A 1 -24.92 68.09 21.66
N THR A 2 -26.11 68.02 21.04
CA THR A 2 -26.35 68.31 19.60
C THR A 2 -25.88 67.11 18.72
N THR A 3 -26.66 66.01 18.61
CA THR A 3 -27.67 65.69 17.55
C THR A 3 -27.08 65.45 16.15
N ALA A 4 -27.16 64.22 15.59
CA ALA A 4 -28.15 63.70 14.60
C ALA A 4 -27.42 63.38 13.26
N PHE A 5 -27.83 62.49 12.33
CA PHE A 5 -29.11 61.87 11.89
C PHE A 5 -28.96 60.31 11.83
N GLY A 6 -29.98 59.41 11.71
CA GLY A 6 -31.22 59.36 10.89
C GLY A 6 -30.93 58.57 9.58
N SER A 7 -31.66 57.54 9.10
CA SER A 7 -32.99 56.94 9.41
C SER A 7 -32.90 55.38 9.27
N GLY A 8 -33.93 54.51 9.25
CA GLY A 8 -35.40 54.64 9.11
C GLY A 8 -36.18 53.36 9.52
N LEU A 9 -37.16 52.87 8.73
CA LEU A 9 -38.09 51.77 9.07
C LEU A 9 -38.44 50.82 7.89
N ILE A 10 -39.02 49.65 8.22
CA ILE A 10 -39.77 48.60 7.43
C ILE A 10 -39.18 47.21 7.72
N GLY A 11 -39.92 46.14 8.06
CA GLY A 11 -41.37 45.93 8.28
C GLY A 11 -41.62 44.56 8.95
N ILE A 12 -42.85 44.30 9.40
CA ILE A 12 -43.25 43.17 10.27
C ILE A 12 -43.66 41.91 9.48
N LEU A 13 -43.27 40.70 9.93
CA LEU A 13 -44.15 39.51 10.07
C LEU A 13 -43.47 38.34 10.81
N GLU A 14 -44.12 37.84 11.89
CA GLU A 14 -44.25 36.43 12.37
C GLU A 14 -43.00 35.49 12.55
N THR A 15 -42.93 34.52 13.49
CA THR A 15 -43.67 34.15 14.73
C THR A 15 -42.88 33.06 15.50
N VAL A 16 -42.73 33.16 16.83
CA VAL A 16 -42.46 32.12 17.88
C VAL A 16 -41.39 31.01 17.57
N GLY A 17 -40.29 30.84 18.33
CA GLY A 17 -40.20 30.19 19.66
C GLY A 17 -40.21 28.64 19.58
N GLN A 18 -39.48 27.81 20.34
CA GLN A 18 -38.55 27.98 21.47
C GLN A 18 -37.55 26.80 21.49
N ILE A 19 -36.32 26.97 22.02
CA ILE A 19 -35.50 25.83 22.50
C ILE A 19 -34.78 26.22 23.80
N LYS A 20 -35.35 25.89 24.97
CA LYS A 20 -34.59 25.77 26.24
C LYS A 20 -35.21 24.74 27.19
N ARG A 21 -34.39 23.74 27.54
CA ARG A 21 -34.44 22.85 28.72
C ARG A 21 -35.46 21.70 28.75
N ALA A 22 -34.92 20.48 28.70
CA ALA A 22 -35.33 19.38 29.58
C ALA A 22 -34.11 18.49 29.90
N ARG A 23 -33.77 18.33 31.19
CA ARG A 23 -32.82 17.33 31.68
C ARG A 23 -33.45 16.66 32.91
N ALA A 24 -33.53 15.33 32.88
CA ALA A 24 -33.88 14.42 33.98
C ALA A 24 -35.27 14.56 34.66
N MET A 25 -36.10 13.53 34.49
CA MET A 25 -36.47 12.63 35.60
C MET A 25 -36.85 11.25 35.04
N ALA A 26 -36.61 10.19 35.81
CA ALA A 26 -36.75 8.80 35.36
C ALA A 26 -37.98 8.07 35.92
N SER A 27 -38.29 6.95 35.26
CA SER A 27 -39.08 5.79 35.72
C SER A 27 -40.58 5.73 35.43
N ARG A 28 -41.03 4.49 35.15
CA ARG A 28 -42.41 3.96 35.18
C ARG A 28 -43.39 4.44 34.10
N PHE A 29 -43.36 3.81 32.93
CA PHE A 29 -44.29 2.69 32.64
C PHE A 29 -43.91 1.97 31.35
N ALA A 30 -43.90 0.63 31.36
CA ALA A 30 -43.80 -0.19 30.15
C ALA A 30 -45.17 -0.80 29.84
N ARG A 31 -45.75 -0.51 28.67
CA ARG A 31 -46.57 -1.44 27.86
C ARG A 31 -47.13 -0.79 26.58
N ARG A 32 -47.35 -1.66 25.59
CA ARG A 32 -48.07 -1.49 24.31
C ARG A 32 -47.34 -0.73 23.18
N PHE A 33 -46.80 -1.54 22.27
CA PHE A 33 -46.92 -1.46 20.80
C PHE A 33 -47.21 -0.09 20.16
N GLY A 34 -46.23 0.40 19.42
CA GLY A 34 -46.37 1.41 18.37
C GLY A 34 -45.06 1.51 17.61
N ALA A 35 -45.01 0.99 16.38
CA ALA A 35 -43.82 1.10 15.55
C ALA A 35 -43.72 2.52 14.97
N SER A 36 -42.56 3.16 15.10
CA SER A 36 -42.27 4.43 14.43
C SER A 36 -41.12 4.22 13.45
N THR A 37 -41.46 4.17 12.17
CA THR A 37 -40.54 4.18 11.04
C THR A 37 -39.79 5.51 10.99
N ALA A 38 -38.50 5.50 11.32
CA ALA A 38 -37.62 6.64 11.05
C ALA A 38 -37.25 6.64 9.56
N LEU A 39 -37.71 7.66 8.83
CA LEU A 39 -37.43 7.83 7.40
C LEU A 39 -36.02 8.40 7.22
N PHE A 40 -35.03 7.55 6.95
CA PHE A 40 -33.70 7.99 6.53
C PHE A 40 -33.65 8.13 5.01
N THR A 41 -33.81 9.36 4.51
CA THR A 41 -33.60 9.68 3.10
C THR A 41 -32.11 9.67 2.78
N LEU A 42 -31.58 8.52 2.36
CA LEU A 42 -30.25 8.45 1.77
C LEU A 42 -30.32 9.03 0.36
N VAL A 43 -29.78 10.25 0.16
CA VAL A 43 -29.49 10.76 -1.18
C VAL A 43 -28.31 9.99 -1.72
N ALA A 44 -28.60 8.93 -2.49
CA ALA A 44 -27.59 8.25 -3.28
C ALA A 44 -27.22 9.12 -4.47
N THR A 45 -26.23 10.01 -4.29
CA THR A 45 -25.52 10.59 -5.43
C THR A 45 -24.82 9.45 -6.16
N PHE A 46 -25.35 9.08 -7.32
CA PHE A 46 -24.59 8.31 -8.29
C PHE A 46 -23.42 9.18 -8.75
N GLY A 47 -22.29 9.04 -8.07
CA GLY A 47 -21.02 9.33 -8.71
C GLY A 47 -20.96 8.44 -9.95
N GLY A 48 -21.04 9.06 -11.13
CA GLY A 48 -20.56 8.40 -12.34
C GLY A 48 -19.11 7.95 -12.11
N SER A 49 -18.63 7.02 -12.91
CA SER A 49 -17.21 6.67 -12.92
C SER A 49 -16.39 7.91 -13.26
N SER A 50 -15.99 8.66 -12.25
CA SER A 50 -14.89 9.61 -12.32
C SER A 50 -13.72 8.81 -12.86
N GLY A 51 -13.23 9.19 -14.05
CA GLY A 51 -11.99 8.62 -14.56
C GLY A 51 -10.97 8.67 -13.42
N GLN A 52 -10.36 7.53 -13.14
CA GLN A 52 -9.45 7.35 -12.01
C GLN A 52 -8.44 8.50 -12.06
N ALA A 53 -8.53 9.42 -11.10
CA ALA A 53 -7.63 10.57 -11.07
C ALA A 53 -6.22 10.00 -11.02
N ALA A 54 -5.40 10.31 -12.03
CA ALA A 54 -4.12 9.65 -12.21
C ALA A 54 -3.32 9.73 -10.90
N GLY A 55 -2.97 8.55 -10.37
CA GLY A 55 -2.15 8.40 -9.18
C GLY A 55 -0.69 8.50 -9.56
N LEU A 56 0.11 7.55 -9.08
CA LEU A 56 1.51 7.45 -9.47
C LEU A 56 1.59 7.29 -10.99
N THR A 57 2.29 8.20 -11.66
CA THR A 57 2.51 8.16 -13.10
C THR A 57 3.99 7.95 -13.39
N ILE A 58 4.36 6.83 -14.00
CA ILE A 58 5.73 6.55 -14.41
C ILE A 58 5.80 6.65 -15.94
N ILE A 59 6.62 7.57 -16.44
CA ILE A 59 6.82 7.82 -17.87
C ILE A 59 8.17 7.20 -18.28
N PRO A 60 8.17 6.11 -19.08
CA PRO A 60 9.39 5.57 -19.65
C PRO A 60 9.88 6.45 -20.81
N THR A 61 11.19 6.62 -20.89
CA THR A 61 11.91 6.96 -22.12
C THR A 61 12.70 5.73 -22.51
N PHE A 62 12.59 5.27 -23.76
CA PHE A 62 13.38 4.15 -24.28
C PHE A 62 14.52 4.68 -25.14
N ASP A 63 15.75 4.28 -24.81
CA ASP A 63 16.95 4.65 -25.56
C ASP A 63 17.01 3.98 -26.95
N ALA A 64 17.92 4.45 -27.80
CA ALA A 64 18.23 3.84 -29.09
C ALA A 64 18.58 2.34 -28.97
N SER A 65 19.25 1.93 -27.89
CA SER A 65 19.55 0.51 -27.61
C SER A 65 18.30 -0.37 -27.58
N ILE A 66 17.23 0.05 -26.90
CA ILE A 66 15.96 -0.68 -26.86
C ILE A 66 15.16 -0.48 -28.16
N THR A 67 14.99 0.76 -28.60
CA THR A 67 14.09 1.10 -29.72
C THR A 67 14.59 0.61 -31.09
N THR A 68 15.87 0.22 -31.21
CA THR A 68 16.43 -0.40 -32.42
C THR A 68 16.62 -1.92 -32.32
N ASP A 69 16.36 -2.54 -31.17
CA ASP A 69 16.42 -4.00 -31.02
C ASP A 69 15.33 -4.69 -31.87
N PRO A 70 15.62 -5.83 -32.56
CA PRO A 70 14.62 -6.55 -33.35
C PRO A 70 13.38 -7.03 -32.56
N GLN A 71 13.45 -7.06 -31.23
CA GLN A 71 12.36 -7.40 -30.31
C GLN A 71 11.84 -6.19 -29.49
N ALA A 72 12.21 -4.95 -29.84
CA ALA A 72 11.84 -3.70 -29.14
C ALA A 72 10.38 -3.68 -28.65
N ALA A 73 9.42 -3.96 -29.54
CA ALA A 73 7.99 -3.95 -29.21
C ALA A 73 7.58 -4.92 -28.08
N ILE A 74 8.32 -6.02 -27.87
CA ILE A 74 8.09 -6.96 -26.77
C ILE A 74 8.76 -6.45 -25.49
N ILE A 75 9.96 -5.89 -25.60
CA ILE A 75 10.74 -5.31 -24.49
C ILE A 75 9.96 -4.13 -23.88
N GLU A 76 9.58 -3.16 -24.71
CA GLU A 76 8.81 -1.98 -24.33
C GLU A 76 7.45 -2.35 -23.71
N ALA A 77 6.75 -3.35 -24.26
CA ALA A 77 5.47 -3.82 -23.73
C ALA A 77 5.61 -4.47 -22.35
N THR A 78 6.67 -5.25 -22.13
CA THR A 78 6.91 -5.90 -20.82
C THR A 78 7.38 -4.90 -19.76
N ILE A 79 8.21 -3.91 -20.12
CA ILE A 79 8.56 -2.80 -19.24
C ILE A 79 7.31 -1.96 -18.91
N SER A 80 6.46 -1.68 -19.91
CA SER A 80 5.19 -0.99 -19.70
C SER A 80 4.24 -1.77 -18.78
N ALA A 81 4.26 -3.11 -18.83
CA ALA A 81 3.50 -3.95 -17.91
C ALA A 81 4.04 -3.90 -16.46
N ALA A 82 5.36 -3.87 -16.28
CA ALA A 82 5.98 -3.64 -14.97
C ALA A 82 5.57 -2.27 -14.41
N ILE A 83 5.71 -1.20 -15.20
CA ILE A 83 5.26 0.15 -14.86
C ILE A 83 3.76 0.17 -14.47
N ALA A 84 2.90 -0.49 -15.24
CA ALA A 84 1.46 -0.55 -14.95
C ALA A 84 1.14 -1.18 -13.58
N ALA A 85 1.98 -2.10 -13.07
CA ALA A 85 1.80 -2.66 -11.73
C ALA A 85 1.93 -1.59 -10.63
N TYR A 86 2.87 -0.64 -10.75
CA TYR A 86 3.00 0.48 -9.82
C TYR A 86 1.87 1.49 -9.94
N GLN A 87 1.58 1.94 -11.17
CA GLN A 87 0.53 2.95 -11.43
C GLN A 87 -0.89 2.48 -11.01
N THR A 88 -1.10 1.16 -10.90
CA THR A 88 -2.36 0.58 -10.39
C THR A 88 -2.37 0.33 -8.89
N ASN A 89 -1.21 0.26 -8.23
CA ASN A 89 -1.08 0.01 -6.80
C ASN A 89 -0.77 1.25 -5.96
N PHE A 90 -0.49 2.42 -6.56
CA PHE A 90 -0.17 3.66 -5.81
C PHE A 90 -0.94 4.89 -6.32
N SER A 91 -1.45 5.71 -5.38
CA SER A 91 -2.32 6.86 -5.70
C SER A 91 -1.65 8.24 -5.61
N ASP A 92 -0.36 8.30 -5.29
CA ASP A 92 0.41 9.53 -5.13
C ASP A 92 0.46 10.33 -6.44
N GLN A 93 -0.05 11.57 -6.44
CA GLN A 93 -0.17 12.39 -7.66
C GLN A 93 1.17 13.01 -8.08
N ILE A 94 2.13 12.16 -8.42
CA ILE A 94 3.46 12.54 -8.91
C ILE A 94 3.76 11.88 -10.26
N THR A 95 4.57 12.58 -11.06
CA THR A 95 5.22 12.00 -12.22
C THR A 95 6.62 11.55 -11.84
N VAL A 96 7.01 10.37 -12.31
CA VAL A 96 8.37 9.81 -12.25
C VAL A 96 8.81 9.53 -13.68
N SER A 97 9.95 10.08 -14.07
CA SER A 97 10.55 9.90 -15.40
C SER A 97 11.69 8.91 -15.31
N ILE A 98 11.66 7.84 -16.11
CA ILE A 98 12.70 6.80 -16.07
C ILE A 98 13.22 6.53 -17.47
N ASN A 99 14.52 6.65 -17.65
CA ASN A 99 15.19 6.27 -18.89
C ASN A 99 15.55 4.78 -18.85
N PHE A 100 15.17 4.02 -19.86
CA PHE A 100 15.47 2.59 -20.00
C PHE A 100 16.49 2.38 -21.12
N VAL A 101 17.57 1.66 -20.82
CA VAL A 101 18.66 1.33 -21.75
C VAL A 101 18.94 -0.18 -21.73
N GLU A 102 19.50 -0.72 -22.80
CA GLU A 102 20.10 -2.05 -22.73
C GLU A 102 21.55 -2.00 -22.20
N THR A 103 22.00 -3.10 -21.59
CA THR A 103 23.40 -3.26 -21.14
C THR A 103 23.88 -4.70 -21.38
N SER A 104 25.20 -4.87 -21.46
CA SER A 104 25.89 -6.17 -21.46
C SER A 104 26.55 -6.50 -20.12
N SER A 105 26.41 -5.61 -19.12
CA SER A 105 26.97 -5.74 -17.77
C SER A 105 25.85 -6.00 -16.75
N GLY A 106 26.06 -6.95 -15.84
CA GLY A 106 25.06 -7.32 -14.84
C GLY A 106 23.81 -7.99 -15.43
N LEU A 107 22.78 -8.13 -14.60
CA LEU A 107 21.44 -8.58 -15.02
C LEU A 107 20.55 -7.37 -15.28
N GLY A 108 20.33 -6.56 -14.25
CA GLY A 108 19.89 -5.17 -14.36
C GLY A 108 20.78 -4.28 -13.48
N GLN A 109 20.65 -2.96 -13.64
CA GLN A 109 21.26 -1.92 -12.80
C GLN A 109 20.41 -0.65 -12.83
N SER A 110 20.17 -0.05 -11.67
CA SER A 110 19.49 1.24 -11.56
C SER A 110 20.48 2.38 -11.22
N SER A 111 20.00 3.59 -11.41
CA SER A 111 20.64 4.81 -10.91
C SER A 111 19.57 5.86 -10.69
N SER A 112 19.65 6.60 -9.59
CA SER A 112 18.64 7.57 -9.20
C SER A 112 19.28 8.78 -8.51
N TYR A 113 18.55 9.89 -8.47
CA TYR A 113 18.96 11.05 -7.70
C TYR A 113 18.47 10.95 -6.25
N LEU A 114 19.37 11.24 -5.30
CA LEU A 114 19.10 11.32 -3.87
C LEU A 114 19.21 12.76 -3.37
N GLN A 115 18.38 13.15 -2.41
CA GLN A 115 18.49 14.40 -1.66
C GLN A 115 18.38 14.14 -0.16
N SER A 116 19.20 14.84 0.64
CA SER A 116 19.21 14.70 2.09
C SER A 116 18.20 15.65 2.76
N PHE A 117 17.39 15.12 3.66
CA PHE A 117 16.41 15.85 4.47
C PHE A 117 16.58 15.49 5.95
N THR A 118 15.99 16.25 6.87
CA THR A 118 16.02 15.88 8.29
C THR A 118 15.06 14.72 8.56
N TYR A 119 15.46 13.78 9.43
CA TYR A 119 14.61 12.66 9.85
C TYR A 119 13.30 13.17 10.47
N ALA A 120 13.34 14.24 11.25
CA ALA A 120 12.15 14.86 11.83
C ALA A 120 11.16 15.36 10.77
N ALA A 121 11.64 15.97 9.68
CA ALA A 121 10.78 16.42 8.58
C ALA A 121 10.20 15.23 7.79
N TYR A 122 11.03 14.23 7.48
CA TYR A 122 10.59 13.00 6.82
C TYR A 122 9.51 12.27 7.62
N ARG A 123 9.75 12.05 8.92
CA ARG A 123 8.81 11.38 9.82
C ARG A 123 7.52 12.19 10.03
N ALA A 124 7.59 13.52 9.99
CA ALA A 124 6.39 14.37 9.98
C ALA A 124 5.60 14.24 8.67
N ALA A 125 6.29 14.16 7.52
CA ALA A 125 5.65 13.94 6.23
C ALA A 125 4.94 12.58 6.16
N LEU A 126 5.60 11.49 6.58
CA LEU A 126 4.96 10.17 6.74
C LEU A 126 3.69 10.27 7.59
N ALA A 127 3.74 10.96 8.73
CA ALA A 127 2.59 11.11 9.62
C ALA A 127 1.43 11.94 9.03
N SER A 128 1.70 12.85 8.09
CA SER A 128 0.65 13.57 7.34
C SER A 128 0.14 12.82 6.11
N HIS A 129 0.93 11.88 5.57
CA HIS A 129 0.63 11.14 4.35
C HIS A 129 -0.06 9.78 4.62
N ALA A 130 0.08 9.27 5.84
CA ALA A 130 -0.41 7.96 6.27
C ALA A 130 -1.90 7.71 5.93
N ALA A 131 -2.13 6.64 5.17
CA ALA A 131 -3.42 6.19 4.70
C ALA A 131 -3.70 4.69 4.96
N THR A 132 -2.66 3.90 5.26
CA THR A 132 -2.76 2.43 5.34
C THR A 132 -2.51 1.86 6.75
N PRO A 133 -2.83 0.58 6.99
CA PRO A 133 -2.43 -0.13 8.21
C PRO A 133 -0.91 -0.32 8.33
N ASP A 134 -0.18 -0.38 7.21
CA ASP A 134 1.27 -0.50 7.21
C ASP A 134 1.91 0.83 7.63
N ASP A 135 1.42 1.98 7.15
CA ASP A 135 1.79 3.31 7.66
C ASP A 135 1.59 3.43 9.17
N THR A 136 0.42 2.99 9.65
CA THR A 136 0.04 3.03 11.07
C THR A 136 1.01 2.19 11.91
N THR A 137 1.42 1.04 11.39
CA THR A 137 2.37 0.13 12.04
C THR A 137 3.79 0.71 12.04
N ALA A 138 4.24 1.21 10.89
CA ALA A 138 5.54 1.88 10.74
C ALA A 138 5.67 3.08 11.69
N LEU A 139 4.71 4.01 11.67
CA LEU A 139 4.74 5.23 12.47
C LEU A 139 4.74 4.99 13.99
N ALA A 140 4.17 3.87 14.45
CA ALA A 140 4.23 3.46 15.84
C ALA A 140 5.66 3.09 16.29
N HIS A 141 6.52 2.66 15.35
CA HIS A 141 7.91 2.25 15.58
C HIS A 141 8.94 3.26 15.04
N LEU A 142 8.48 4.40 14.50
CA LEU A 142 9.28 5.56 14.14
C LEU A 142 9.10 6.68 15.19
N PRO A 143 10.03 6.80 16.18
CA PRO A 143 9.92 7.79 17.25
C PRO A 143 9.97 9.23 16.73
N ASN A 144 9.29 10.12 17.45
CA ASN A 144 9.22 11.54 17.11
C ASN A 144 10.44 12.31 17.66
N THR A 145 11.61 12.07 17.08
CA THR A 145 12.91 12.60 17.51
C THR A 145 13.60 13.39 16.42
N ALA A 146 14.57 14.24 16.78
CA ALA A 146 15.39 14.98 15.81
C ALA A 146 16.33 14.07 15.01
N ALA A 147 16.82 13.00 15.65
CA ALA A 147 17.71 12.00 15.08
C ALA A 147 16.96 10.72 14.70
N ASN A 148 17.44 10.03 13.67
CA ASN A 148 16.92 8.73 13.26
C ASN A 148 17.26 7.64 14.30
N PRO A 149 16.47 6.55 14.38
CA PRO A 149 16.62 5.52 15.42
C PRO A 149 17.59 4.39 15.04
N VAL A 150 18.26 4.48 13.89
CA VAL A 150 19.19 3.47 13.38
C VAL A 150 20.61 3.77 13.85
N ASN A 151 21.13 4.95 13.51
CA ASN A 151 22.51 5.37 13.78
C ASN A 151 22.60 6.74 14.48
N GLY A 152 21.48 7.37 14.83
CA GLY A 152 21.45 8.66 15.52
C GLY A 152 21.77 9.87 14.64
N ASN A 153 21.88 9.72 13.32
CA ASN A 153 22.06 10.85 12.41
C ASN A 153 20.77 11.70 12.33
N ALA A 154 20.90 13.03 12.26
CA ALA A 154 19.77 13.95 12.13
C ALA A 154 19.08 13.89 10.76
N ASN A 155 19.74 13.31 9.75
CA ASN A 155 19.31 13.31 8.37
C ASN A 155 19.01 11.89 7.84
N ILE A 156 18.30 11.88 6.72
CA ILE A 156 17.94 10.72 5.92
C ILE A 156 18.01 11.14 4.43
N ASN A 157 18.50 10.26 3.57
CA ASN A 157 18.53 10.47 2.12
C ASN A 157 17.25 9.90 1.51
N LEU A 158 16.63 10.64 0.60
CA LEU A 158 15.45 10.20 -0.14
C LEU A 158 15.71 10.29 -1.64
N ASN A 159 15.27 9.25 -2.37
CA ASN A 159 15.05 9.33 -3.81
C ASN A 159 14.11 10.49 -4.14
N LEU A 160 14.40 11.23 -5.21
CA LEU A 160 13.57 12.39 -5.58
C LEU A 160 12.09 12.04 -5.81
N PRO A 161 11.72 10.91 -6.44
CA PRO A 161 10.34 10.44 -6.51
C PRO A 161 9.65 10.35 -5.13
N LEU A 162 10.26 9.67 -4.16
CA LEU A 162 9.69 9.51 -2.81
C LEU A 162 9.58 10.86 -2.08
N ALA A 163 10.60 11.72 -2.22
CA ALA A 163 10.55 13.06 -1.66
C ALA A 163 9.39 13.88 -2.25
N ARG A 164 9.09 13.75 -3.55
CA ARG A 164 7.90 14.38 -4.16
C ARG A 164 6.58 13.76 -3.66
N ALA A 165 6.49 12.44 -3.51
CA ALA A 165 5.31 11.77 -2.98
C ALA A 165 4.93 12.34 -1.60
N LEU A 166 5.94 12.53 -0.75
CA LEU A 166 5.83 13.12 0.59
C LEU A 166 5.75 14.66 0.61
N GLY A 167 5.57 15.31 -0.54
CA GLY A 167 5.32 16.75 -0.64
C GLY A 167 6.56 17.65 -0.44
N PHE A 168 7.78 17.13 -0.47
CA PHE A 168 8.99 17.95 -0.36
C PHE A 168 9.22 18.79 -1.62
N SER A 169 9.32 20.11 -1.44
CA SER A 169 9.63 21.05 -2.52
C SER A 169 11.07 20.90 -3.02
N GLY A 170 11.27 21.03 -4.33
CA GLY A 170 12.61 21.09 -4.95
C GLY A 170 13.23 19.72 -5.28
N ALA A 171 12.56 18.61 -4.92
CA ALA A 171 12.98 17.25 -5.24
C ALA A 171 12.74 16.92 -6.74
N ASN A 172 13.44 17.60 -7.64
CA ASN A 172 13.39 17.37 -9.09
C ASN A 172 14.80 17.03 -9.62
N PRO A 173 14.92 16.14 -10.62
CA PRO A 173 16.21 15.86 -11.24
C PRO A 173 16.77 17.13 -11.91
N PRO A 174 18.09 17.17 -12.21
CA PRO A 174 18.69 18.26 -12.97
C PRO A 174 17.95 18.51 -14.28
N ALA A 175 17.87 19.76 -14.74
CA ALA A 175 17.08 20.13 -15.91
C ALA A 175 17.48 19.30 -17.16
N GLY A 176 16.49 18.60 -17.73
CA GLY A 176 16.69 17.71 -18.89
C GLY A 176 17.10 16.28 -18.55
N GLN A 177 17.24 15.92 -17.28
CA GLN A 177 17.49 14.55 -16.81
C GLN A 177 16.19 13.87 -16.36
N SER A 178 16.18 12.53 -16.43
CA SER A 178 15.15 11.68 -15.81
C SER A 178 15.38 11.55 -14.30
N ASP A 179 14.41 11.06 -13.54
CA ASP A 179 14.56 10.75 -12.11
C ASP A 179 15.54 9.60 -11.84
N GLY A 180 15.59 8.66 -12.78
CA GLY A 180 16.57 7.59 -12.81
C GLY A 180 16.82 7.03 -14.21
N THR A 181 17.86 6.21 -14.32
CA THR A 181 18.14 5.37 -15.50
C THR A 181 18.22 3.92 -15.06
N ILE A 182 17.51 3.05 -15.77
CA ILE A 182 17.48 1.60 -15.58
C ILE A 182 18.12 0.94 -16.79
N ALA A 183 19.15 0.13 -16.54
CA ALA A 183 19.87 -0.64 -17.55
C ALA A 183 19.50 -2.12 -17.45
N LEU A 184 19.12 -2.74 -18.57
CA LEU A 184 18.60 -4.11 -18.61
C LEU A 184 19.40 -4.98 -19.58
N ASN A 185 19.92 -6.12 -19.10
CA ASN A 185 20.59 -7.10 -19.94
C ASN A 185 19.57 -8.06 -20.59
N THR A 186 18.81 -7.54 -21.56
CA THR A 186 17.76 -8.26 -22.30
C THR A 186 18.26 -9.58 -22.92
N SER A 187 19.55 -9.65 -23.29
CA SER A 187 20.19 -10.88 -23.77
C SER A 187 20.11 -12.04 -22.77
N MET A 188 20.07 -11.76 -21.46
CA MET A 188 19.92 -12.71 -20.36
C MET A 188 18.46 -12.93 -19.91
N MET A 189 17.48 -12.28 -20.54
CA MET A 189 16.09 -12.25 -20.06
C MET A 189 15.07 -12.94 -20.99
N ASN A 190 14.03 -13.50 -20.38
CA ASN A 190 12.75 -13.83 -20.98
C ASN A 190 11.98 -12.53 -21.16
N LEU A 191 11.85 -12.07 -22.41
CA LEU A 191 11.31 -10.75 -22.74
C LEU A 191 9.78 -10.64 -22.59
N SER A 192 9.09 -11.74 -22.33
CA SER A 192 7.64 -11.77 -22.06
C SER A 192 7.29 -12.84 -21.04
N SER A 193 6.12 -12.73 -20.40
CA SER A 193 5.56 -13.78 -19.52
C SER A 193 5.20 -15.09 -20.25
N SER A 194 5.11 -15.06 -21.58
CA SER A 194 4.96 -16.25 -22.43
C SER A 194 6.29 -16.92 -22.80
N SER A 195 7.43 -16.28 -22.51
CA SER A 195 8.77 -16.82 -22.79
C SER A 195 9.24 -17.68 -21.61
N THR A 196 9.48 -18.97 -21.85
CA THR A 196 9.78 -19.96 -20.80
C THR A 196 11.19 -20.55 -20.92
N ASN A 197 12.20 -19.75 -21.31
CA ASN A 197 13.58 -20.21 -21.31
C ASN A 197 14.11 -20.27 -19.86
N PHE A 198 14.22 -21.48 -19.31
CA PHE A 198 14.67 -21.70 -17.94
C PHE A 198 16.14 -21.31 -17.66
N SER A 199 16.93 -20.98 -18.70
CA SER A 199 18.28 -20.42 -18.56
C SER A 199 18.32 -18.89 -18.54
N LYS A 200 17.15 -18.22 -18.51
CA LYS A 200 17.01 -16.76 -18.50
C LYS A 200 16.13 -16.27 -17.35
N CYS A 201 16.41 -15.09 -16.81
CA CYS A 201 15.58 -14.45 -15.77
C CYS A 201 14.38 -13.72 -16.41
N SER A 202 13.38 -13.29 -15.63
CA SER A 202 12.22 -12.57 -16.19
C SER A 202 12.51 -11.08 -16.39
N LEU A 203 12.33 -10.54 -17.60
CA LEU A 203 12.43 -9.10 -17.88
C LEU A 203 11.45 -8.30 -17.00
N TYR A 204 10.24 -8.83 -16.77
CA TYR A 204 9.24 -8.18 -15.92
C TYR A 204 9.73 -8.05 -14.46
N ALA A 205 10.28 -9.13 -13.91
CA ALA A 205 10.76 -9.15 -12.53
C ALA A 205 11.95 -8.21 -12.34
N VAL A 206 12.94 -8.26 -13.23
CA VAL A 206 14.08 -7.33 -13.19
C VAL A 206 13.60 -5.89 -13.37
N ALA A 207 12.77 -5.58 -14.37
CA ALA A 207 12.24 -4.22 -14.53
C ALA A 207 11.48 -3.72 -13.28
N CYS A 208 10.79 -4.58 -12.53
CA CYS A 208 10.20 -4.19 -11.24
C CYS A 208 11.27 -3.93 -10.16
N HIS A 209 12.26 -4.81 -10.02
CA HIS A 209 13.40 -4.66 -9.09
C HIS A 209 14.04 -3.27 -9.23
N GLU A 210 14.47 -2.94 -10.46
CA GLU A 210 15.14 -1.67 -10.77
C GLU A 210 14.19 -0.45 -10.61
N ILE A 211 12.87 -0.62 -10.78
CA ILE A 211 11.88 0.45 -10.53
C ILE A 211 11.72 0.69 -9.02
N ASN A 212 11.74 -0.34 -8.18
CA ASN A 212 11.68 -0.17 -6.71
C ASN A 212 12.85 0.72 -6.24
N GLU A 213 14.06 0.47 -6.74
CA GLU A 213 15.25 1.27 -6.45
C GLU A 213 15.10 2.72 -6.87
N VAL A 214 14.62 3.00 -8.09
CA VAL A 214 14.36 4.39 -8.51
C VAL A 214 13.32 5.06 -7.62
N LEU A 215 12.27 4.33 -7.21
CA LEU A 215 11.19 4.85 -6.37
C LEU A 215 11.61 5.08 -4.92
N GLY A 216 12.53 4.29 -4.34
CA GLY A 216 12.97 4.51 -2.96
C GLY A 216 13.78 3.40 -2.28
N PHE A 217 13.91 2.21 -2.90
CA PHE A 217 14.70 1.13 -2.30
C PHE A 217 16.18 1.49 -2.39
N SER A 218 16.86 1.42 -1.24
CA SER A 218 18.28 1.76 -1.09
C SER A 218 18.71 1.56 0.36
N SER A 219 20.00 1.38 0.58
CA SER A 219 20.60 1.32 1.90
C SER A 219 21.87 2.16 1.99
N ALA A 220 22.08 2.81 3.12
CA ALA A 220 23.39 3.37 3.46
C ALA A 220 24.43 2.29 3.81
N LEU A 221 24.10 0.99 3.67
CA LEU A 221 25.03 -0.14 3.70
C LEU A 221 25.51 -0.60 2.32
N ASP A 222 24.89 -0.14 1.22
CA ASP A 222 25.26 -0.59 -0.13
C ASP A 222 26.71 -0.21 -0.48
N GLY A 223 27.40 -1.11 -1.18
CA GLY A 223 28.84 -0.98 -1.45
C GLY A 223 29.78 -1.16 -0.24
N ILE A 224 29.30 -1.36 0.99
CA ILE A 224 30.15 -1.68 2.14
C ILE A 224 30.58 -3.15 2.09
N ALA A 225 31.89 -3.42 2.20
CA ALA A 225 32.39 -4.78 2.31
C ALA A 225 31.97 -5.45 3.63
N ASN A 226 31.66 -6.75 3.60
CA ASN A 226 31.12 -7.46 4.76
C ASN A 226 32.02 -7.36 6.00
N GLY A 227 31.40 -7.11 7.16
CA GLY A 227 32.06 -6.98 8.46
C GLY A 227 32.70 -5.61 8.73
N ASN A 228 32.71 -4.68 7.76
CA ASN A 228 33.10 -3.29 8.02
C ASN A 228 32.05 -2.56 8.89
N PRO A 229 32.45 -1.57 9.71
CA PRO A 229 31.51 -0.75 10.47
C PRO A 229 30.44 -0.11 9.58
N ALA A 230 29.19 -0.13 10.04
CA ALA A 230 28.08 0.54 9.37
C ALA A 230 28.29 2.07 9.32
N THR A 231 27.68 2.73 8.34
CA THR A 231 27.85 4.18 8.12
C THR A 231 27.22 5.02 9.23
N THR A 232 27.91 6.10 9.60
CA THR A 232 27.42 7.13 10.54
C THR A 232 26.74 8.31 9.85
N GLY A 233 26.67 8.27 8.51
CA GLY A 233 26.01 9.28 7.67
C GLY A 233 24.48 9.20 7.71
N PRO A 234 23.79 10.00 6.88
CA PRO A 234 22.36 9.82 6.64
C PRO A 234 22.08 8.41 6.11
N ILE A 235 21.05 7.77 6.65
CA ILE A 235 20.55 6.46 6.19
C ILE A 235 19.61 6.62 4.99
N SER A 236 19.16 5.51 4.39
CA SER A 236 18.01 5.46 3.49
C SER A 236 16.72 5.05 4.22
N PRO A 237 15.52 5.18 3.60
CA PRO A 237 14.24 4.86 4.25
C PRO A 237 14.11 3.41 4.72
N GLU A 238 14.53 2.43 3.92
CA GLU A 238 14.43 1.01 4.28
C GLU A 238 15.31 0.61 5.46
N ASP A 239 16.41 1.34 5.71
CA ASP A 239 17.27 1.11 6.87
C ASP A 239 16.53 1.32 8.21
N LEU A 240 15.47 2.13 8.21
CA LEU A 240 14.58 2.29 9.36
C LEU A 240 13.82 0.99 9.72
N PHE A 241 13.67 0.09 8.76
CA PHE A 241 12.87 -1.13 8.83
C PHE A 241 13.72 -2.41 8.85
N ARG A 242 15.05 -2.29 8.97
CA ARG A 242 15.98 -3.41 9.20
C ARG A 242 15.93 -3.86 10.66
N TYR A 243 15.24 -4.97 10.94
CA TYR A 243 15.19 -5.59 12.27
C TYR A 243 15.84 -6.97 12.30
N GLY A 244 16.42 -7.32 13.44
CA GLY A 244 16.86 -8.68 13.76
C GLY A 244 15.74 -9.49 14.43
N THR A 245 15.98 -10.78 14.62
CA THR A 245 15.02 -11.73 15.26
C THR A 245 14.76 -11.45 16.75
N ASN A 246 15.48 -10.49 17.35
CA ASN A 246 15.33 -10.02 18.74
C ASN A 246 14.55 -8.70 18.85
N SER A 247 13.88 -8.25 17.78
CA SER A 247 13.16 -6.98 17.68
C SER A 247 14.01 -5.72 17.86
N ALA A 248 15.33 -5.84 17.89
CA ALA A 248 16.25 -4.70 17.76
C ALA A 248 16.55 -4.42 16.29
N ARG A 249 16.99 -3.21 15.96
CA ARG A 249 17.42 -2.86 14.60
C ARG A 249 18.75 -3.53 14.26
N SER A 250 18.88 -4.01 13.02
CA SER A 250 20.02 -4.80 12.53
C SER A 250 20.71 -4.11 11.35
N PHE A 251 21.09 -2.83 11.54
CA PHE A 251 21.86 -2.07 10.56
C PHE A 251 23.35 -2.39 10.68
N THR A 252 23.79 -3.42 9.95
CA THR A 252 25.14 -3.99 10.01
C THR A 252 25.52 -4.63 8.69
N SER A 253 26.80 -4.60 8.33
CA SER A 253 27.35 -5.33 7.18
C SER A 253 27.80 -6.77 7.53
N ASP A 254 27.58 -7.25 8.76
CA ASP A 254 27.98 -8.60 9.17
C ASP A 254 27.22 -9.66 8.34
N VAL A 255 27.98 -10.50 7.63
CA VAL A 255 27.48 -11.59 6.78
C VAL A 255 26.69 -12.64 7.57
N ASN A 256 26.92 -12.75 8.87
CA ASN A 256 26.23 -13.71 9.74
C ASN A 256 24.93 -13.14 10.33
N ALA A 257 24.64 -11.85 10.12
CA ALA A 257 23.42 -11.24 10.61
C ALA A 257 22.18 -11.80 9.87
N ALA A 258 21.07 -11.81 10.59
CA ALA A 258 19.75 -12.09 10.03
C ALA A 258 18.92 -10.82 10.17
N ALA A 259 19.15 -9.88 9.25
CA ALA A 259 18.36 -8.66 9.09
C ALA A 259 17.13 -8.94 8.23
N TYR A 260 15.99 -8.33 8.59
CA TYR A 260 14.71 -8.50 7.92
C TYR A 260 14.02 -7.15 7.74
N PHE A 261 13.28 -7.00 6.65
CA PHE A 261 12.30 -5.94 6.49
C PHE A 261 11.13 -6.22 7.43
N SER A 262 10.87 -5.30 8.37
CA SER A 262 9.78 -5.40 9.34
C SER A 262 9.31 -4.01 9.77
N LEU A 263 7.99 -3.84 9.89
CA LEU A 263 7.38 -2.56 10.27
C LEU A 263 7.30 -2.36 11.79
N ASP A 264 7.39 -3.44 12.57
CA ASP A 264 7.26 -3.48 14.03
C ASP A 264 8.40 -4.21 14.75
N GLY A 265 9.35 -4.79 14.01
CA GLY A 265 10.43 -5.61 14.55
C GLY A 265 9.98 -6.99 15.06
N ILE A 266 8.74 -7.40 14.82
CA ILE A 266 8.18 -8.69 15.27
C ILE A 266 7.72 -9.50 14.06
N ASN A 267 6.95 -8.88 13.17
CA ASN A 267 6.48 -9.47 11.93
C ASN A 267 7.57 -9.27 10.86
N LEU A 268 8.44 -10.27 10.71
CA LEU A 268 9.52 -10.29 9.71
C LEU A 268 8.92 -10.66 8.35
N LEU A 269 9.02 -9.76 7.37
CA LEU A 269 8.30 -9.86 6.10
C LEU A 269 9.15 -10.46 4.98
N ALA A 270 10.34 -9.91 4.78
CA ALA A 270 11.38 -10.42 3.89
C ALA A 270 12.73 -10.36 4.62
N ARG A 271 13.68 -11.23 4.27
CA ARG A 271 15.03 -11.19 4.83
C ARG A 271 15.90 -10.33 3.92
N PHE A 272 16.62 -9.35 4.46
CA PHE A 272 17.60 -8.58 3.68
C PHE A 272 18.84 -9.43 3.36
N ASN A 273 19.42 -9.19 2.19
CA ASN A 273 20.72 -9.71 1.81
C ASN A 273 21.81 -9.16 2.74
N GLN A 274 22.76 -10.02 3.07
CA GLN A 274 23.95 -9.71 3.87
C GLN A 274 25.22 -10.25 3.19
N HIS A 275 25.18 -10.62 1.91
CA HIS A 275 26.33 -11.13 1.16
C HIS A 275 26.81 -10.10 0.14
N GLN A 276 28.09 -9.72 0.24
CA GLN A 276 28.74 -8.79 -0.67
C GLN A 276 28.73 -9.33 -2.12
N GLY A 277 28.40 -8.44 -3.06
CA GLY A 277 28.28 -8.75 -4.49
C GLY A 277 26.83 -8.72 -5.01
N GLY A 278 25.86 -8.56 -4.11
CA GLY A 278 24.55 -7.97 -4.33
C GLY A 278 24.33 -6.90 -3.26
N ASP A 279 23.27 -6.11 -3.36
CA ASP A 279 23.08 -4.95 -2.49
C ASP A 279 22.43 -5.33 -1.15
N PHE A 280 22.51 -4.46 -0.15
CA PHE A 280 21.99 -4.73 1.18
C PHE A 280 20.49 -4.41 1.27
N HIS A 281 19.95 -3.54 0.41
CA HIS A 281 18.50 -3.29 0.31
C HIS A 281 17.72 -4.44 -0.33
N ASP A 282 18.40 -5.33 -1.04
CA ASP A 282 17.78 -6.51 -1.62
C ASP A 282 17.37 -7.58 -0.62
N TRP A 283 16.48 -8.47 -1.06
CA TRP A 283 16.14 -9.69 -0.37
C TRP A 283 17.24 -10.75 -0.50
N TYR A 284 17.43 -11.52 0.57
CA TYR A 284 18.37 -12.61 0.65
C TYR A 284 17.95 -13.77 -0.26
N SER A 285 18.75 -14.05 -1.29
CA SER A 285 18.62 -15.27 -2.11
C SER A 285 19.94 -16.05 -2.30
N PHE A 286 21.05 -15.63 -1.67
CA PHE A 286 22.42 -16.10 -1.95
C PHE A 286 22.62 -17.65 -1.93
N TYR A 287 22.13 -18.35 -0.90
CA TYR A 287 22.19 -19.82 -0.84
C TYR A 287 20.93 -20.51 -1.41
N GLY A 288 20.00 -19.76 -2.01
CA GLY A 288 18.69 -20.24 -2.42
C GLY A 288 17.84 -20.73 -1.25
N GLY A 289 16.88 -21.61 -1.55
CA GLY A 289 15.97 -22.20 -0.56
C GLY A 289 14.87 -21.26 -0.03
N VAL A 290 14.84 -20.02 -0.51
CA VAL A 290 13.74 -19.06 -0.34
C VAL A 290 12.74 -19.16 -1.48
N THR A 291 11.52 -18.67 -1.27
CA THR A 291 10.60 -18.35 -2.37
C THR A 291 11.18 -17.14 -3.12
N PRO A 292 11.35 -17.19 -4.45
CA PRO A 292 11.84 -16.03 -5.18
C PRO A 292 10.87 -14.86 -5.09
N GLU A 293 11.40 -13.68 -4.75
CA GLU A 293 10.67 -12.42 -4.68
C GLU A 293 11.24 -11.43 -5.74
N VAL A 294 10.63 -10.25 -5.91
CA VAL A 294 11.07 -9.32 -6.96
C VAL A 294 12.40 -8.68 -6.60
N GLN A 295 12.58 -8.29 -5.33
CA GLN A 295 13.83 -7.69 -4.86
C GLN A 295 14.93 -8.73 -4.51
N ASP A 296 14.90 -9.96 -5.04
CA ASP A 296 15.96 -10.94 -4.79
C ASP A 296 17.34 -10.42 -5.28
N ALA A 297 18.33 -10.33 -4.38
CA ALA A 297 19.71 -9.88 -4.70
C ALA A 297 20.39 -10.69 -5.81
N TYR A 298 19.93 -11.94 -5.97
CA TYR A 298 20.35 -12.86 -7.03
C TYR A 298 19.12 -13.56 -7.59
N LEU A 299 18.40 -12.90 -8.50
CA LEU A 299 17.25 -13.48 -9.18
C LEU A 299 17.67 -14.69 -10.03
N SER A 300 17.05 -15.84 -9.75
CA SER A 300 17.36 -17.09 -10.45
C SER A 300 16.77 -17.17 -11.86
N ALA A 301 17.44 -17.91 -12.75
CA ALA A 301 16.91 -18.19 -14.08
C ALA A 301 15.66 -19.10 -14.01
N GLY A 302 14.71 -18.89 -14.92
CA GLY A 302 13.48 -19.69 -15.00
C GLY A 302 12.42 -19.40 -13.92
N VAL A 303 12.64 -18.42 -13.04
CA VAL A 303 11.61 -17.92 -12.11
C VAL A 303 10.98 -16.62 -12.60
N PHE A 304 9.72 -16.40 -12.20
CA PHE A 304 8.88 -15.29 -12.65
C PHE A 304 8.13 -14.67 -11.45
N PRO A 305 8.85 -14.11 -10.45
CA PRO A 305 8.20 -13.47 -9.32
C PRO A 305 7.43 -12.21 -9.78
N VAL A 306 6.46 -11.83 -8.95
CA VAL A 306 5.65 -10.62 -9.12
C VAL A 306 5.61 -9.87 -7.79
N LEU A 307 5.37 -8.57 -7.85
CA LEU A 307 5.38 -7.68 -6.69
C LEU A 307 4.49 -8.18 -5.55
N GLY A 308 5.09 -8.30 -4.36
CA GLY A 308 4.47 -8.84 -3.15
C GLY A 308 4.78 -7.98 -1.93
N VAL A 309 5.86 -8.31 -1.22
CA VAL A 309 6.36 -7.57 -0.06
C VAL A 309 6.83 -6.16 -0.45
N GLU A 310 7.32 -5.99 -1.67
CA GLU A 310 7.88 -4.74 -2.19
C GLU A 310 6.84 -3.61 -2.18
N LEU A 311 5.57 -3.94 -2.47
CA LEU A 311 4.47 -2.98 -2.39
C LEU A 311 4.20 -2.49 -0.97
N ARG A 312 4.53 -3.28 0.06
CA ARG A 312 4.40 -2.88 1.48
C ARG A 312 5.61 -2.08 1.95
N ALA A 313 6.79 -2.34 1.37
CA ALA A 313 7.98 -1.54 1.63
C ALA A 313 7.85 -0.14 1.01
N LEU A 314 7.42 -0.02 -0.25
CA LEU A 314 7.12 1.27 -0.88
C LEU A 314 6.05 2.05 -0.12
N ASP A 315 4.99 1.38 0.37
CA ASP A 315 3.97 1.98 1.23
C ASP A 315 4.60 2.57 2.51
N ALA A 316 5.27 1.72 3.30
CA ALA A 316 5.86 2.10 4.58
C ALA A 316 6.99 3.17 4.51
N ILE A 317 7.69 3.30 3.38
CA ILE A 317 8.67 4.38 3.18
C ILE A 317 8.04 5.71 2.74
N GLY A 318 6.76 5.71 2.31
CA GLY A 318 5.97 6.93 2.11
C GLY A 318 5.15 7.06 0.83
N TYR A 319 4.94 6.01 0.04
CA TYR A 319 3.92 6.02 -1.03
C TYR A 319 2.55 5.64 -0.48
N THR A 320 1.46 6.12 -1.06
CA THR A 320 0.09 5.72 -0.67
C THR A 320 -0.36 4.52 -1.48
N ARG A 321 -0.33 3.31 -0.89
CA ARG A 321 -0.80 2.10 -1.56
C ARG A 321 -2.33 2.07 -1.69
N VAL A 322 -2.79 1.84 -2.91
CA VAL A 322 -4.18 1.54 -3.25
C VAL A 322 -4.51 0.11 -2.79
N LEU A 323 -4.99 0.00 -1.55
CA LEU A 323 -5.49 -1.26 -1.04
C LEU A 323 -6.82 -1.64 -1.73
N PRO A 324 -7.06 -2.95 -2.02
CA PRO A 324 -8.38 -3.38 -2.45
C PRO A 324 -9.41 -3.05 -1.37
N PRO A 325 -10.66 -2.70 -1.74
CA PRO A 325 -11.69 -2.36 -0.77
C PRO A 325 -11.89 -3.53 0.21
N PRO A 326 -11.97 -3.26 1.52
CA PRO A 326 -12.07 -4.32 2.53
C PRO A 326 -13.29 -5.20 2.26
N PRO A 327 -13.22 -6.52 2.53
CA PRO A 327 -14.34 -7.41 2.28
C PRO A 327 -15.58 -6.99 3.07
N PRO A 328 -16.80 -7.26 2.56
CA PRO A 328 -18.04 -6.89 3.23
C PRO A 328 -18.14 -7.46 4.64
N SER A 329 -18.39 -6.60 5.62
CA SER A 329 -18.77 -7.02 6.98
C SER A 329 -20.06 -7.83 6.95
N LEU A 330 -19.98 -9.11 7.33
CA LEU A 330 -21.13 -9.99 7.47
C LEU A 330 -21.73 -9.85 8.88
N SER A 331 -22.91 -9.25 8.98
CA SER A 331 -23.65 -9.11 10.23
C SER A 331 -24.59 -10.30 10.46
N ILE A 332 -24.80 -10.65 11.73
CA ILE A 332 -25.75 -11.68 12.16
C ILE A 332 -26.49 -11.22 13.42
N ALA A 333 -27.82 -11.22 13.38
CA ALA A 333 -28.68 -10.78 14.48
C ALA A 333 -29.86 -11.74 14.69
N ARG A 334 -30.36 -11.87 15.92
CA ARG A 334 -31.62 -12.58 16.21
C ARG A 334 -32.80 -11.62 16.14
N ALA A 335 -33.87 -12.04 15.47
CA ALA A 335 -35.13 -11.31 15.35
C ALA A 335 -36.29 -12.28 15.67
N GLY A 336 -36.67 -12.37 16.95
CA GLY A 336 -37.63 -13.38 17.42
C GLY A 336 -37.12 -14.81 17.16
N GLY A 337 -37.97 -15.66 16.60
CA GLY A 337 -37.61 -17.04 16.20
C GLY A 337 -36.77 -17.14 14.92
N ARG A 338 -36.11 -16.07 14.49
CA ARG A 338 -35.32 -15.99 13.24
C ARG A 338 -33.93 -15.44 13.48
N VAL A 339 -33.04 -15.77 12.57
CA VAL A 339 -31.69 -15.21 12.43
C VAL A 339 -31.65 -14.42 11.13
N VAL A 340 -31.29 -13.15 11.22
CA VAL A 340 -31.08 -12.25 10.09
C VAL A 340 -29.57 -12.19 9.85
N ILE A 341 -29.15 -12.52 8.64
CA ILE A 341 -27.78 -12.40 8.16
C ILE A 341 -27.77 -11.30 7.11
N SER A 342 -26.89 -10.32 7.20
CA SER A 342 -26.88 -9.20 6.25
C SER A 342 -25.50 -8.63 5.95
N TRP A 343 -25.34 -8.07 4.75
CA TRP A 343 -24.13 -7.36 4.32
C TRP A 343 -24.48 -6.19 3.38
N PRO A 344 -23.64 -5.13 3.29
CA PRO A 344 -23.97 -3.92 2.55
C PRO A 344 -24.10 -4.11 1.03
N THR A 345 -25.02 -3.38 0.36
CA THR A 345 -25.26 -3.53 -1.09
C THR A 345 -24.19 -2.91 -1.99
N ASN A 346 -23.25 -2.12 -1.47
CA ASN A 346 -22.07 -1.67 -2.22
C ASN A 346 -21.05 -2.80 -2.49
N PHE A 347 -21.30 -4.01 -1.96
CA PHE A 347 -20.56 -5.24 -2.30
C PHE A 347 -21.45 -6.22 -3.08
N PRO A 348 -21.73 -5.95 -4.38
CA PRO A 348 -22.50 -6.85 -5.23
C PRO A 348 -21.70 -8.11 -5.62
N GLY A 349 -22.42 -9.15 -6.04
CA GLY A 349 -21.85 -10.41 -6.53
C GLY A 349 -21.52 -11.45 -5.47
N PHE A 350 -21.55 -11.09 -4.17
CA PHE A 350 -21.31 -12.06 -3.11
C PHE A 350 -22.49 -13.02 -2.90
N THR A 351 -22.17 -14.31 -2.77
CA THR A 351 -23.10 -15.39 -2.39
C THR A 351 -22.93 -15.75 -0.92
N LEU A 352 -24.04 -15.82 -0.18
CA LEU A 352 -24.03 -16.33 1.20
C LEU A 352 -24.00 -17.86 1.21
N LEU A 353 -22.95 -18.44 1.78
CA LEU A 353 -22.86 -19.88 2.05
C LEU A 353 -23.13 -20.18 3.53
N THR A 354 -23.58 -21.40 3.80
CA THR A 354 -23.83 -21.91 5.15
C THR A 354 -23.32 -23.34 5.34
N LYS A 355 -23.03 -23.70 6.60
CA LYS A 355 -22.59 -25.04 7.02
C LYS A 355 -23.01 -25.29 8.48
N THR A 356 -23.23 -26.53 8.88
CA THR A 356 -23.70 -26.90 10.25
C THR A 356 -22.58 -27.23 11.25
N SER A 357 -21.36 -27.48 10.77
CA SER A 357 -20.16 -27.67 11.60
C SER A 357 -18.95 -27.10 10.88
N LEU A 358 -17.97 -26.54 11.58
CA LEU A 358 -16.69 -26.15 10.99
C LEU A 358 -15.73 -27.33 10.85
N THR A 359 -15.88 -28.37 11.69
CA THR A 359 -14.94 -29.50 11.80
C THR A 359 -15.28 -30.72 10.93
N SER A 360 -16.50 -30.81 10.41
CA SER A 360 -16.88 -31.93 9.51
C SER A 360 -16.39 -31.70 8.08
N ALA A 361 -16.09 -32.77 7.35
CA ALA A 361 -15.66 -32.72 5.94
C ALA A 361 -16.76 -32.27 4.93
N GLY A 362 -17.95 -31.88 5.40
CA GLY A 362 -19.03 -31.42 4.53
C GLY A 362 -18.69 -30.15 3.74
N SER A 363 -19.18 -30.04 2.51
CA SER A 363 -19.05 -28.82 1.71
C SER A 363 -19.86 -27.66 2.30
N TRP A 364 -19.43 -26.44 2.01
CA TRP A 364 -20.27 -25.26 2.19
C TRP A 364 -21.40 -25.28 1.13
N ALA A 365 -22.63 -25.01 1.53
CA ALA A 365 -23.79 -24.96 0.63
C ALA A 365 -24.35 -23.54 0.54
N THR A 366 -24.96 -23.16 -0.58
CA THR A 366 -25.63 -21.86 -0.71
C THR A 366 -26.76 -21.74 0.33
N SER A 367 -26.79 -20.63 1.08
CA SER A 367 -27.84 -20.36 2.05
C SER A 367 -29.16 -20.09 1.31
N SER A 368 -30.25 -20.65 1.84
CA SER A 368 -31.61 -20.42 1.37
C SER A 368 -32.45 -19.84 2.54
N PRO A 369 -33.29 -18.82 2.31
CA PRO A 369 -33.63 -18.20 1.02
C PRO A 369 -32.49 -17.34 0.45
N ALA A 370 -32.60 -16.99 -0.84
CA ALA A 370 -31.73 -16.02 -1.50
C ALA A 370 -31.81 -14.63 -0.81
N PRO A 371 -30.75 -13.81 -0.86
CA PRO A 371 -30.75 -12.49 -0.24
C PRO A 371 -31.76 -11.55 -0.89
N VAL A 372 -32.52 -10.83 -0.06
CA VAL A 372 -33.37 -9.71 -0.47
C VAL A 372 -32.74 -8.38 -0.02
N ILE A 373 -32.93 -7.30 -0.78
CA ILE A 373 -32.39 -5.99 -0.39
C ILE A 373 -33.36 -5.31 0.58
N LEU A 374 -32.87 -4.95 1.76
CA LEU A 374 -33.59 -4.19 2.78
C LEU A 374 -32.67 -3.08 3.31
N ASN A 375 -33.13 -1.82 3.25
CA ASN A 375 -32.42 -0.64 3.77
C ASN A 375 -30.92 -0.52 3.37
N GLY A 376 -30.57 -0.92 2.14
CA GLY A 376 -29.17 -0.89 1.67
C GLY A 376 -28.32 -2.12 2.07
N PHE A 377 -28.95 -3.19 2.53
CA PHE A 377 -28.28 -4.46 2.84
C PHE A 377 -28.91 -5.63 2.10
N TYR A 378 -28.07 -6.47 1.48
CA TYR A 378 -28.45 -7.83 1.15
C TYR A 378 -28.74 -8.59 2.45
N THR A 379 -29.92 -9.19 2.55
CA THR A 379 -30.44 -9.75 3.80
C THR A 379 -31.03 -11.14 3.56
N VAL A 380 -30.56 -12.13 4.31
CA VAL A 380 -31.09 -13.49 4.37
C VAL A 380 -31.70 -13.72 5.75
N THR A 381 -32.95 -14.17 5.79
CA THR A 381 -33.65 -14.46 7.05
C THR A 381 -33.93 -15.95 7.18
N ASN A 382 -33.20 -16.60 8.09
CA ASN A 382 -33.29 -18.03 8.36
C ASN A 382 -34.09 -18.27 9.66
N SER A 383 -34.80 -19.40 9.76
CA SER A 383 -35.38 -19.83 11.03
C SER A 383 -34.28 -20.13 12.04
N ALA A 384 -34.42 -19.63 13.27
CA ALA A 384 -33.53 -20.00 14.36
C ALA A 384 -33.82 -21.46 14.75
N THR A 385 -32.77 -22.23 15.02
CA THR A 385 -32.87 -23.61 15.50
C THR A 385 -31.92 -23.80 16.69
N ASN A 386 -32.09 -24.90 17.43
CA ASN A 386 -31.17 -25.25 18.53
C ASN A 386 -29.82 -25.82 18.04
N ALA A 387 -29.61 -25.93 16.72
CA ALA A 387 -28.36 -26.39 16.13
C ALA A 387 -27.46 -25.21 15.72
N SER A 388 -26.15 -25.38 15.89
CA SER A 388 -25.14 -24.45 15.36
C SER A 388 -25.20 -24.39 13.85
N ARG A 389 -25.05 -23.18 13.30
CA ARG A 389 -24.96 -22.93 11.87
C ARG A 389 -24.02 -21.75 11.62
N PHE A 390 -23.10 -21.96 10.69
CA PHE A 390 -22.03 -21.04 10.32
C PHE A 390 -22.35 -20.44 8.96
N TYR A 391 -21.80 -19.25 8.72
CA TYR A 391 -22.04 -18.48 7.50
C TYR A 391 -20.73 -17.86 7.01
N LYS A 392 -20.58 -17.76 5.69
CA LYS A 392 -19.52 -16.95 5.05
C LYS A 392 -20.03 -16.38 3.75
N LEU A 393 -19.45 -15.27 3.31
CA LEU A 393 -19.59 -14.79 1.94
C LEU A 393 -18.49 -15.38 1.07
N ILE A 394 -18.81 -15.63 -0.19
CA ILE A 394 -17.86 -15.90 -1.27
C ILE A 394 -18.25 -15.00 -2.46
N LYS A 395 -17.31 -14.63 -3.31
CA LYS A 395 -17.57 -13.91 -4.56
C LYS A 395 -17.25 -14.83 -5.74
#